data_AF-I0YXC5-F1
#
_entry.id   AF-I0YXC5-F1
#
_cell.length_a   1.000
_cell.length_b   1.000
_cell.length_c   1.000
_cell.angle_alpha   90.00
_cell.angle_beta   90.00
_cell.angle_gamma   90.00
#
_symmetry.space_group_name_H-M   'P 1'
#
loop_
_entity.id
_entity.type
_entity.pdbx_description
1 polymer ?
#
loop_
_entity_poly.entity_id
_entity_poly.type
_entity_poly.pdbx_seq_one_letter_code
_entity_poly.pdbx_strand_id
1 'polypeptide(L)' 'CSVLQDVMRDPVIAADGHTYERQALQGWLLSHNTSPITNQPLPHKGLISNHCLRSAIMEWAAKQPAAAA' A
#
# COMPACT_ATOMS: atom_id res chain seq x y z
N CYS A 1 4.59 -3.39 3.68
CA CYS A 1 3.73 -2.20 3.62
C CYS A 1 4.67 -1.07 3.91
N SER A 2 4.88 -0.18 2.95
CA SER A 2 5.92 0.84 3.04
C SER A 2 5.70 1.82 4.21
N VAL A 3 4.51 1.83 4.81
CA VAL A 3 4.15 2.58 6.03
C VAL A 3 4.15 1.71 7.29
N LEU A 4 3.62 0.49 7.24
CA LEU A 4 3.48 -0.38 8.44
C LEU A 4 4.56 -1.47 8.56
N GLN A 5 5.50 -1.54 7.62
CA GLN A 5 6.45 -2.64 7.40
C GLN A 5 5.84 -4.06 7.28
N ASP A 6 4.51 -4.19 7.27
CA ASP A 6 3.79 -5.49 7.23
C ASP A 6 3.31 -5.90 5.82
N VAL A 7 2.96 -7.15 5.56
CA VAL A 7 2.48 -7.58 4.23
C VAL A 7 1.26 -6.76 3.79
N MET A 8 1.30 -6.15 2.59
CA MET A 8 0.16 -5.38 2.09
C MET A 8 -0.99 -6.33 1.72
N ARG A 9 -2.17 -6.10 2.29
CA ARG A 9 -3.40 -6.85 1.98
C ARG A 9 -4.14 -6.23 0.81
N ASP A 10 -4.23 -4.90 0.76
CA ASP A 10 -4.83 -4.17 -0.35
C ASP A 10 -3.89 -3.08 -0.86
N PRO A 11 -2.91 -3.45 -1.72
CA PRO A 11 -1.99 -2.49 -2.30
C PRO A 11 -2.72 -1.53 -3.24
N VAL A 12 -2.60 -0.22 -2.99
CA VAL A 12 -3.14 0.87 -3.80
C VAL A 12 -2.02 1.83 -4.20
N ILE A 13 -2.04 2.27 -5.45
CA ILE A 13 -1.12 3.28 -6.00
C ILE A 13 -1.75 4.65 -5.80
N ALA A 14 -1.00 5.58 -5.23
CA ALA A 14 -1.40 6.98 -5.13
C ALA A 14 -0.87 7.79 -6.34
N ALA A 15 -1.25 9.07 -6.41
CA ALA A 15 -0.88 9.97 -7.50
C ALA A 15 0.63 10.17 -7.69
N ASP A 16 1.43 9.88 -6.67
CA ASP A 16 2.90 9.93 -6.71
C ASP A 16 3.53 8.66 -7.31
N GLY A 17 2.73 7.67 -7.71
CA GLY A 17 3.20 6.41 -8.30
C GLY A 17 3.68 5.38 -7.26
N HIS A 18 3.64 5.69 -5.97
CA HIS A 18 4.01 4.75 -4.92
C HIS A 18 2.81 3.90 -4.51
N THR A 19 3.12 2.66 -4.09
CA THR A 19 2.10 1.72 -3.60
C THR A 19 2.07 1.71 -2.08
N TYR A 20 0.86 1.83 -1.53
CA TYR A 20 0.55 1.88 -0.11
C TYR A 20 -0.51 0.85 0.25
N GLU A 21 -0.67 0.57 1.53
CA GLU A 21 -1.86 -0.16 2.01
C GLU A 21 -3.08 0.78 1.98
N ARG A 22 -4.22 0.31 1.47
CA ARG A 22 -5.44 1.12 1.36
C ARG A 22 -5.82 1.77 2.68
N GLN A 23 -5.89 0.99 3.75
CA GLN A 23 -6.30 1.53 5.06
C GLN A 23 -5.34 2.60 5.57
N ALA A 24 -4.03 2.37 5.42
CA ALA A 24 -3.02 3.31 5.89
C ALA A 24 -3.08 4.63 5.10
N LEU A 25 -3.19 4.54 3.77
CA LEU A 25 -3.25 5.73 2.93
C LEU A 25 -4.59 6.47 3.07
N GLN A 26 -5.71 5.75 3.18
CA GLN A 26 -7.00 6.37 3.47
C GLN A 26 -6.96 7.11 4.81
N GLY A 27 -6.44 6.49 5.87
CA GLY A 27 -6.28 7.12 7.17
C GLY A 27 -5.38 8.36 7.12
N TRP A 28 -4.28 8.29 6.37
CA TRP A 28 -3.39 9.42 6.15
C TRP A 28 -4.11 10.57 5.42
N LEU A 29 -4.86 10.26 4.37
CA LEU A 29 -5.57 11.23 3.53
C LEU A 29 -6.76 11.94 4.21
N LEU A 30 -7.16 11.47 5.40
CA LEU A 30 -8.13 12.16 6.26
C LEU A 30 -7.54 13.46 6.85
N SER A 31 -6.26 13.44 7.22
CA SER A 31 -5.59 14.58 7.87
C SER A 31 -4.55 15.27 7.00
N HIS A 32 -4.00 14.58 5.99
CA HIS A 32 -2.91 15.06 5.17
C HIS A 32 -3.23 14.93 3.68
N ASN A 33 -2.65 15.80 2.85
CA ASN A 33 -2.78 15.75 1.38
C ASN A 33 -1.43 15.43 0.71
N THR A 34 -0.55 14.76 1.43
CA THR A 34 0.82 14.48 1.02
C THR A 34 1.08 12.99 0.91
N SER A 35 2.13 12.62 0.20
CA SER A 35 2.66 11.27 0.12
C SER A 35 3.26 10.87 1.47
N PRO A 36 2.85 9.75 2.09
CA PRO A 36 3.39 9.30 3.37
C PRO A 36 4.91 9.05 3.37
N ILE A 37 5.48 8.71 2.20
CA ILE A 37 6.90 8.39 2.04
C ILE A 37 7.69 9.65 1.70
N THR A 38 7.24 10.38 0.68
CA THR A 38 8.03 11.50 0.14
C THR A 38 7.70 12.83 0.82
N ASN A 39 6.63 12.88 1.63
CA ASN A 39 6.05 14.10 2.19
C ASN A 39 5.69 15.17 1.15
N GLN A 40 5.63 14.83 -0.13
CA GLN A 40 5.26 15.75 -1.19
C GLN A 40 3.74 15.82 -1.37
N PRO A 41 3.18 16.98 -1.73
CA PRO A 41 1.74 17.11 -2.00
C PRO A 41 1.31 16.19 -3.14
N LEU A 42 0.23 15.45 -2.92
CA LEU A 42 -0.35 14.58 -3.94
C LEU A 42 -1.17 15.43 -4.92
N PRO A 43 -0.96 15.30 -6.24
CA PRO A 43 -1.77 15.98 -7.24
C PRO A 43 -3.27 15.71 -7.11
N HIS A 44 -3.64 14.49 -6.70
CA HIS A 44 -5.01 14.09 -6.42
C HIS A 44 -5.09 12.98 -5.39
N LYS A 45 -6.26 12.84 -4.75
CA LYS A 45 -6.57 11.73 -3.82
C LYS A 45 -7.06 10.45 -4.50
N GLY A 46 -7.05 10.40 -5.84
CA GLY A 46 -7.39 9.19 -6.59
C GLY A 46 -6.45 8.03 -6.23
N LEU A 47 -7.03 6.91 -5.82
CA LEU A 47 -6.32 5.68 -5.47
C LEU A 47 -6.60 4.61 -6.52
N ILE A 48 -5.54 4.03 -7.08
CA ILE A 48 -5.65 2.98 -8.10
C ILE A 48 -5.31 1.65 -7.43
N SER A 49 -6.22 0.68 -7.46
CA SER A 49 -5.96 -0.66 -6.91
C SER A 49 -4.86 -1.38 -7.70
N ASN A 50 -3.82 -1.88 -7.02
CA ASN A 50 -2.73 -2.62 -7.65
C ASN A 50 -3.01 -4.13 -7.58
N HIS A 51 -3.84 -4.61 -8.50
CA HIS A 51 -4.22 -6.02 -8.55
C HIS A 51 -3.03 -6.95 -8.84
N CYS A 52 -2.09 -6.52 -9.70
CA CYS A 52 -0.89 -7.31 -10.01
C CYS A 52 -0.03 -7.55 -8.76
N LEU A 53 0.24 -6.50 -7.99
CA LEU A 53 1.01 -6.62 -6.75
C LEU A 53 0.24 -7.44 -5.70
N ARG A 54 -1.08 -7.25 -5.60
CA ARG A 54 -1.92 -8.04 -4.71
C ARG A 54 -1.82 -9.53 -5.02
N SER A 55 -1.92 -9.91 -6.29
CA SER A 55 -1.77 -11.30 -6.73
C SER A 55 -0.37 -11.84 -6.46
N ALA A 56 0.69 -11.06 -6.74
CA ALA A 56 2.06 -11.47 -6.45
C ALA A 56 2.29 -11.69 -4.94
N ILE A 57 1.76 -10.81 -4.09
CA ILE A 57 1.82 -10.96 -2.63
C ILE A 57 1.05 -12.20 -2.18
N MET A 58 -0.16 -12.44 -2.71
CA MET A 58 -0.95 -13.61 -2.37
C MET A 58 -0.25 -14.91 -2.76
N GLU A 59 0.35 -14.94 -3.95
CA GLU A 59 1.09 -16.11 -4.42
C GLU A 59 2.37 -16.34 -3.58
N TRP A 60 3.08 -15.27 -3.23
CA TRP A 60 4.24 -15.32 -2.33
C TRP A 60 3.87 -15.77 -0.91
N ALA A 61 2.72 -15.32 -0.38
CA ALA A 61 2.21 -15.71 0.92
C ALA A 61 1.77 -17.19 0.93
N ALA A 62 1.12 -17.66 -0.15
CA ALA A 62 0.72 -19.06 -0.30
C ALA A 62 1.91 -20.01 -0.45
N LYS A 63 3.02 -19.55 -1.03
CA LYS A 63 4.26 -20.32 -1.21
C LYS A 63 5.14 -20.36 0.04
N GLN A 64 4.89 -19.51 1.03
CA GLN A 64 5.60 -19.61 2.30
C GLN A 64 4.92 -20.66 3.17
N PRO A 65 5.62 -21.74 3.58
CA PRO A 65 5.14 -22.50 4.72
C PRO A 65 5.02 -21.52 5.87
N ALA A 66 3.84 -21.49 6.50
CA ALA A 66 3.61 -20.71 7.72
C ALA A 66 4.84 -20.89 8.61
N ALA A 67 5.56 -19.79 8.86
CA ALA A 67 6.76 -19.83 9.67
C ALA A 67 6.43 -20.61 10.93
N ALA A 68 7.12 -21.74 11.08
CA ALA A 68 7.07 -22.55 12.28
C ALA A 68 7.32 -21.64 13.48
N ALA A 69 6.32 -21.52 14.33
CA ALA A 69 6.41 -21.05 15.72
C ALA A 69 5.28 -21.71 16.50
#